data_AF-A0A9J7ED85-F1
#
_entry.id   AF-A0A9J7ED85-F1
#
_cell.length_a   1.000
_cell.length_b   1.000
_cell.length_c   1.000
_cell.angle_alpha   90.00
_cell.angle_beta   90.00
_cell.angle_gamma   90.00
#
_symmetry.space_group_name_H-M   'P 1'
#
loop_
_entity.id
_entity.type
_entity.pdbx_description
1 polymer ?
#
loop_
_entity_poly.entity_id
_entity_poly.type
_entity_poly.pdbx_seq_one_letter_code
_entity_poly.pdbx_strand_id
1 'polypeptide(L)'
;MVDWIFMGGPGQGAHMHVDSVKHMSWQAQVRGHKQWQLAPPPECLYHCRWITFTVAPGEILVVDTNRWYHKTNVLPGDISITIGAEYD
;
A
#
# COMPACT_ATOMS: atom_id res chain seq x y z
N MET A 1 -12.15 -6.26 13.74
CA MET A 1 -10.78 -6.24 13.19
C MET A 1 -10.81 -7.07 11.93
N VAL A 2 -10.36 -6.51 10.81
CA VAL A 2 -10.28 -7.24 9.55
C VAL A 2 -8.80 -7.37 9.22
N ASP A 3 -8.34 -8.60 9.10
CA ASP A 3 -6.97 -8.91 8.70
C ASP A 3 -6.96 -9.35 7.25
N TRP A 4 -5.94 -8.91 6.50
CA TRP A 4 -5.81 -9.20 5.07
C TRP A 4 -4.49 -9.89 4.76
N ILE A 5 -4.56 -10.84 3.82
CA ILE A 5 -3.39 -11.41 3.16
C ILE A 5 -3.53 -11.11 1.67
N PHE A 6 -2.51 -10.46 1.09
CA PHE A 6 -2.43 -10.20 -0.34
C PHE A 6 -1.30 -11.03 -0.94
N MET A 7 -1.62 -11.76 -2.01
CA MET A 7 -0.67 -12.59 -2.75
C MET A 7 -0.84 -12.35 -4.25
N GLY A 8 0.27 -12.24 -4.98
CA GLY A 8 0.22 -12.02 -6.42
C GLY A 8 1.60 -12.07 -7.08
N GLY A 9 1.63 -12.44 -8.36
CA GLY A 9 2.84 -12.41 -9.18
C GLY A 9 3.24 -11.00 -9.61
N PRO A 10 4.36 -10.85 -10.33
CA PRO A 10 4.81 -9.56 -10.85
C PRO A 10 3.78 -8.88 -11.74
N GLY A 11 3.71 -7.55 -11.64
CA GLY A 11 2.79 -6.71 -12.41
C GLY A 11 1.80 -5.93 -11.55
N GLN A 12 0.68 -5.58 -12.17
CA GLN A 12 -0.31 -4.68 -11.57
C GLN A 12 -0.91 -5.30 -10.28
N GLY A 13 -0.81 -4.55 -9.18
CA GLY A 13 -1.51 -4.84 -7.94
C GLY A 13 -2.85 -4.12 -7.88
N ALA A 14 -3.13 -3.44 -6.76
CA ALA A 14 -4.31 -2.60 -6.63
C ALA A 14 -4.21 -1.35 -7.51
N HIS A 15 -5.33 -0.99 -8.16
CA HIS A 15 -5.45 0.26 -8.91
C HIS A 15 -5.49 1.47 -7.96
N MET A 16 -5.49 2.69 -8.50
CA MET A 16 -5.53 3.90 -7.67
C MET A 16 -6.88 4.05 -6.99
N HIS A 17 -6.91 4.01 -5.65
CA HIS A 17 -8.13 4.11 -4.86
C HIS A 17 -7.84 4.64 -3.44
N VAL A 18 -8.90 4.95 -2.71
CA VAL A 18 -8.90 5.04 -1.24
C VAL A 18 -9.68 3.85 -0.71
N ASP A 19 -9.33 3.41 0.50
CA ASP A 19 -10.07 2.38 1.20
C ASP A 19 -11.32 2.95 1.88
N SER A 20 -12.18 2.04 2.35
CA SER A 20 -13.34 2.35 3.18
C SER A 20 -13.25 1.56 4.49
N VAL A 21 -12.19 1.82 5.25
CA VAL A 21 -11.89 1.20 6.55
C VAL A 21 -12.06 2.22 7.68
N LYS A 22 -12.06 1.78 8.94
CA LYS A 22 -12.37 2.67 10.07
C LYS A 22 -11.13 3.37 10.61
N HIS A 23 -10.01 2.66 10.67
CA HIS A 23 -8.74 3.17 11.20
C HIS A 23 -7.66 3.17 10.12
N MET A 24 -6.49 3.75 10.44
CA MET A 24 -5.35 3.75 9.52
C MET A 24 -4.85 2.33 9.27
N SER A 25 -4.36 2.05 8.07
CA SER A 25 -3.92 0.72 7.68
C SER A 25 -2.42 0.55 7.84
N TRP A 26 -2.00 -0.68 8.14
CA TRP A 26 -0.61 -1.09 8.04
C TRP A 26 -0.48 -2.32 7.14
N GLN A 27 0.66 -2.44 6.46
CA GLN A 27 0.98 -3.61 5.65
C GLN A 27 2.46 -3.98 5.82
N ALA A 28 2.70 -5.23 6.20
CA ALA A 28 4.02 -5.83 6.30
C ALA A 28 4.33 -6.70 5.08
N GLN A 29 5.50 -6.48 4.47
CA GLN A 29 5.96 -7.26 3.32
C GLN A 29 6.69 -8.51 3.80
N VAL A 30 6.12 -9.68 3.51
CA VAL A 30 6.66 -10.97 3.93
C VAL A 30 7.59 -11.54 2.86
N ARG A 31 7.21 -11.43 1.58
CA ARG A 31 8.00 -11.92 0.44
C ARG A 31 7.81 -11.03 -0.78
N GLY A 32 8.81 -10.95 -1.66
CA GLY A 32 8.76 -10.13 -2.86
C GLY A 32 8.85 -8.63 -2.55
N HIS A 33 8.78 -7.79 -3.57
CA HIS A 33 8.87 -6.34 -3.44
C HIS A 33 7.63 -5.68 -4.02
N LYS A 34 7.02 -4.76 -3.26
CA LYS A 34 5.82 -4.05 -3.69
C LYS A 34 6.12 -2.56 -3.75
N GLN A 35 5.97 -1.98 -4.94
CA GLN A 35 6.02 -0.54 -5.11
C GLN A 35 4.65 0.06 -4.78
N TRP A 36 4.66 1.08 -3.92
CA TRP A 36 3.53 1.92 -3.57
C TRP A 36 3.68 3.28 -4.23
N GLN A 37 2.58 3.80 -4.77
CA GLN A 37 2.49 5.17 -5.22
C GLN A 37 1.31 5.84 -4.53
N LEU A 38 1.59 6.87 -3.75
CA LEU A 38 0.61 7.67 -3.02
C LEU A 38 0.41 9.00 -3.74
N ALA A 39 -0.83 9.30 -4.10
CA ALA A 39 -1.24 10.60 -4.59
C ALA A 39 -1.65 11.49 -3.40
N PRO A 40 -1.35 12.80 -3.45
CA PRO A 40 -1.73 13.70 -2.39
C PRO A 40 -3.26 13.78 -2.24
N PRO A 41 -3.76 13.95 -1.01
CA PRO A 41 -5.19 14.13 -0.79
C PRO A 41 -5.67 15.48 -1.38
N PRO A 42 -6.95 15.61 -1.74
CA PRO A 42 -7.49 16.78 -2.45
C PRO A 42 -7.18 18.12 -1.76
N GLU A 43 -7.15 18.14 -0.43
CA GLU A 43 -6.94 19.32 0.40
C GLU A 43 -5.56 19.97 0.19
N CYS A 44 -4.56 19.21 -0.28
CA CYS A 44 -3.23 19.73 -0.56
C CYS A 44 -2.73 19.43 -1.97
N LEU A 45 -3.63 19.13 -2.91
CA LEU A 45 -3.29 18.71 -4.28
C LEU A 45 -2.27 19.62 -4.98
N TYR A 46 -2.33 20.94 -4.76
CA TYR A 46 -1.46 21.92 -5.40
C TYR A 46 -0.15 22.22 -4.64
N HIS A 47 0.03 21.64 -3.46
CA HIS A 47 1.19 21.90 -2.58
C HIS A 47 1.98 20.64 -2.25
N CYS A 48 1.27 19.53 -2.04
CA CYS A 48 1.85 18.23 -1.78
C CYS A 48 2.38 17.58 -3.06
N ARG A 49 3.30 16.63 -2.89
CA ARG A 49 3.87 15.84 -3.98
C ARG A 49 3.43 14.39 -3.87
N TRP A 50 3.47 13.71 -5.02
CA TRP A 50 3.36 12.27 -5.06
C TRP A 50 4.52 11.62 -4.31
N ILE A 51 4.22 10.52 -3.61
CA ILE A 51 5.23 9.72 -2.91
C ILE A 51 5.27 8.37 -3.60
N THR A 52 6.46 7.90 -3.98
CA THR A 52 6.66 6.57 -4.55
C THR A 52 7.81 5.90 -3.82
N PHE A 53 7.55 4.71 -3.30
CA PHE A 53 8.53 3.93 -2.56
C PHE A 53 8.29 2.43 -2.77
N THR A 54 9.30 1.63 -2.47
CA THR A 54 9.21 0.17 -2.53
C THR A 54 9.30 -0.36 -1.11
N VAL A 55 8.42 -1.29 -0.79
CA VAL A 55 8.44 -2.02 0.49
C VAL A 55 9.06 -3.39 0.22
N ALA A 56 10.18 -3.64 0.88
CA ALA A 56 10.97 -4.85 0.78
C ALA A 56 10.60 -5.85 1.90
N PRO A 57 10.95 -7.14 1.75
CA PRO A 57 10.69 -8.13 2.79
C PRO A 57 11.25 -7.71 4.16
N GLY A 58 10.43 -7.79 5.20
CA GLY A 58 10.75 -7.35 6.55
C GLY A 58 10.38 -5.90 6.86
N GLU A 59 9.99 -5.11 5.87
CA GLU A 59 9.53 -3.74 6.07
C GLU A 59 8.01 -3.68 6.30
N ILE A 60 7.59 -2.65 7.03
CA ILE A 60 6.18 -2.35 7.32
C ILE A 60 5.92 -0.91 6.90
N LEU A 61 4.83 -0.70 6.17
CA LEU A 61 4.31 0.63 5.90
C LEU A 61 3.07 0.88 6.77
N VAL A 62 2.91 2.12 7.19
CA VAL A 62 1.71 2.61 7.88
C VAL A 62 1.21 3.81 7.10
N VAL A 63 -0.05 3.75 6.65
CA VAL A 63 -0.65 4.82 5.87
C VAL A 63 -2.16 4.88 6.14
N ASP A 64 -2.67 6.09 6.25
CA ASP A 64 -4.11 6.33 6.29
C ASP A 64 -4.69 6.14 4.87
N THR A 65 -5.03 4.89 4.53
CA THR A 65 -5.55 4.53 3.21
C THR A 65 -6.96 5.08 2.93
N ASN A 66 -7.66 5.60 3.94
CA ASN A 66 -8.93 6.32 3.75
C ASN A 66 -8.73 7.74 3.21
N ARG A 67 -7.53 8.33 3.39
CA ARG A 67 -7.21 9.69 2.92
C ARG A 67 -6.25 9.70 1.75
N TRP A 68 -5.24 8.83 1.78
CA TRP A 68 -4.22 8.79 0.74
C TRP A 68 -4.65 7.84 -0.37
N TYR A 69 -4.93 8.43 -1.53
CA TYR A 69 -5.08 7.68 -2.77
C TYR A 69 -3.80 6.89 -3.02
N HIS A 70 -3.95 5.59 -3.23
CA HIS A 70 -2.80 4.71 -3.39
C HIS A 70 -3.03 3.67 -4.47
N LYS A 71 -1.93 3.29 -5.13
CA LYS A 71 -1.88 2.12 -6.01
C LYS A 71 -0.63 1.31 -5.73
N THR A 72 -0.68 0.03 -6.09
CA THR A 72 0.44 -0.89 -5.87
C THR A 72 0.83 -1.62 -7.14
N ASN A 73 2.12 -1.93 -7.25
CA ASN A 73 2.67 -2.75 -8.32
C ASN A 73 3.67 -3.74 -7.72
N VAL A 74 3.52 -5.02 -8.04
CA VAL A 74 4.49 -6.05 -7.64
C VAL A 74 5.67 -5.99 -8.61
N LEU A 75 6.86 -5.76 -8.07
CA LEU A 75 8.08 -5.69 -8.87
C LEU A 75 8.49 -7.08 -9.38
N PRO A 76 9.30 -7.14 -10.46
CA PRO A 76 9.81 -8.42 -10.98
C PRO A 76 10.55 -9.25 -9.92
N GLY A 77 10.47 -10.57 -10.05
CA GLY A 77 11.09 -11.53 -9.14
C GLY A 77 10.07 -12.54 -8.60
N ASP A 78 10.15 -12.80 -7.30
CA ASP A 78 9.28 -13.72 -6.57
C ASP A 78 7.82 -13.25 -6.50
N ILE A 79 6.93 -14.19 -6.15
CA ILE A 79 5.58 -13.86 -5.69
C ILE A 79 5.64 -12.86 -4.52
N SER A 80 4.80 -11.83 -4.57
CA SER A 80 4.63 -10.91 -3.45
C SER A 80 3.65 -11.49 -2.46
N ILE A 81 4.01 -11.49 -1.18
CA ILE A 81 3.13 -11.84 -0.06
C ILE A 81 3.19 -10.69 0.96
N THR A 82 2.04 -10.15 1.30
CA THR A 82 1.91 -9.11 2.34
C THR A 82 0.76 -9.43 3.27
N ILE A 83 0.96 -9.16 4.55
CA ILE A 83 -0.10 -9.18 5.57
C ILE A 83 -0.41 -7.74 5.99
N GLY A 84 -1.64 -7.44 6.37
CA GLY A 84 -2.00 -6.13 6.88
C GLY A 84 -3.28 -6.16 7.69
N ALA A 85 -3.51 -5.11 8.44
CA ALA A 85 -4.73 -4.87 9.19
C ALA A 85 -4.93 -3.36 9.40
N GLU A 86 -6.04 -3.01 10.03
CA GLU A 86 -6.26 -1.69 10.61
C GLU A 86 -5.48 -1.56 11.93
N TYR A 87 -5.05 -0.35 12.28
CA TYR A 87 -4.60 -0.04 13.64
C TYR A 87 -5.77 -0.07 14.61
N ASP A 88 -5.55 -0.60 15.81
CA ASP A 88 -6.51 -0.62 16.93
C ASP A 88 -6.62 0.73 17.67
#